data_AF-A0A853CU52-F1
#
_entry.id   AF-A0A853CU52-F1
#
_cell.length_a   1.000
_cell.length_b   1.000
_cell.length_c   1.000
_cell.angle_alpha   90.00
_cell.angle_beta   90.00
_cell.angle_gamma   90.00
#
_symmetry.space_group_name_H-M   'P 1'
#
loop_
_entity.id
_entity.type
_entity.pdbx_description
1 polymer ?
#
loop_
_entity_poly.entity_id
_entity_poly.type
_entity_poly.pdbx_seq_one_letter_code
_entity_poly.pdbx_strand_id
1 'polypeptide(L)'
;MSATGERSPGAAPAPDLGLTVPAWSLRVAFAVVAVPLALTTAPSGMWPTLAVLLTGVAVAVPRWRVAWVLIAVLAFSTLLEPGTLTPRLLALIAAVHVLHVLASWMLVLPAGARLQPAALLPSLRRVVLIQLPVQAAATVLLLIARPAAAPWLAIVSGGAIVGLVALLATLLLARPRV
;
A
#
# COMPACT_ATOMS: atom_id res chain seq x y z
N MET A 1 -43.26 -54.10 6.47
CA MET A 1 -42.09 -53.48 7.13
C MET A 1 -41.26 -52.80 6.04
N SER A 2 -41.48 -51.51 5.85
CA SER A 2 -40.89 -50.74 4.75
C SER A 2 -39.60 -50.09 5.20
N ALA A 3 -38.52 -50.35 4.46
CA ALA A 3 -37.23 -49.71 4.64
C ALA A 3 -37.32 -48.25 4.16
N THR A 4 -37.30 -47.30 5.09
CA THR A 4 -37.11 -45.88 4.83
C THR A 4 -35.65 -45.64 4.48
N GLY A 5 -35.36 -45.47 3.19
CA GLY A 5 -34.06 -45.04 2.70
C GLY A 5 -33.75 -43.63 3.17
N GLU A 6 -32.74 -43.51 4.04
CA GLU A 6 -32.15 -42.23 4.42
C GLU A 6 -31.44 -41.63 3.20
N ARG A 7 -32.02 -40.57 2.63
CA ARG A 7 -31.34 -39.74 1.65
C ARG A 7 -30.18 -39.05 2.35
N SER A 8 -28.95 -39.43 2.02
CA SER A 8 -27.76 -38.66 2.42
C SER A 8 -27.96 -37.19 2.01
N PRO A 9 -27.82 -36.22 2.92
CA PRO A 9 -27.93 -34.81 2.56
C PRO A 9 -26.86 -34.51 1.51
N GLY A 10 -27.31 -34.12 0.31
CA GLY A 10 -26.44 -33.82 -0.81
C GLY A 10 -25.39 -32.80 -0.39
N ALA A 11 -24.11 -33.12 -0.63
CA ALA A 11 -23.01 -32.21 -0.38
C ALA A 11 -23.30 -30.88 -1.06
N ALA A 12 -23.48 -29.81 -0.28
CA ALA A 12 -23.64 -28.47 -0.82
C ALA A 12 -22.44 -28.18 -1.74
N PRO A 13 -22.66 -27.61 -2.94
CA PRO A 13 -21.56 -27.33 -3.86
C PRO A 13 -20.52 -26.46 -3.16
N ALA A 14 -19.25 -26.86 -3.26
CA ALA A 14 -18.15 -26.11 -2.65
C ALA A 14 -18.20 -24.66 -3.15
N PRO A 15 -18.07 -23.66 -2.26
CA PRO A 15 -18.09 -22.26 -2.66
C PRO A 15 -17.02 -21.99 -3.72
N ASP A 16 -17.41 -21.42 -4.86
CA ASP A 16 -16.46 -21.02 -5.89
C ASP A 16 -15.67 -19.79 -5.38
N LEU A 17 -14.41 -20.01 -5.04
CA LEU A 17 -13.51 -18.98 -4.50
C LEU A 17 -12.90 -18.09 -5.59
N GLY A 18 -13.17 -18.38 -6.88
CA GLY A 18 -12.60 -17.66 -8.01
C GLY A 18 -11.06 -17.63 -8.00
N LEU A 19 -10.48 -16.61 -8.63
CA LEU A 19 -9.02 -16.46 -8.71
C LEU A 19 -8.43 -16.10 -7.34
N THR A 20 -7.50 -16.93 -6.86
CA THR A 20 -6.76 -16.70 -5.61
C THR A 20 -5.26 -16.52 -5.87
N VAL A 21 -4.63 -15.64 -5.09
CA VAL A 21 -3.19 -15.41 -5.11
C VAL A 21 -2.58 -15.77 -3.76
N PRO A 22 -1.30 -16.19 -3.70
CA PRO A 22 -0.70 -16.57 -2.43
C PRO A 22 -0.45 -15.34 -1.54
N ALA A 23 -0.58 -15.49 -0.23
CA ALA A 23 -0.40 -14.41 0.76
C ALA A 23 1.00 -13.78 0.73
N TRP A 24 2.03 -14.50 0.29
CA TRP A 24 3.37 -13.93 0.11
C TRP A 24 3.40 -12.79 -0.91
N SER A 25 2.41 -12.71 -1.82
CA SER A 25 2.29 -11.61 -2.79
C SER A 25 2.18 -10.25 -2.11
N LEU A 26 1.56 -10.18 -0.92
CA LEU A 26 1.47 -8.94 -0.13
C LEU A 26 2.83 -8.51 0.42
N ARG A 27 3.67 -9.48 0.80
CA ARG A 27 5.03 -9.21 1.29
C ARG A 27 5.90 -8.67 0.15
N VAL A 28 5.75 -9.22 -1.05
CA VAL A 28 6.41 -8.71 -2.25
C VAL A 28 5.90 -7.33 -2.62
N ALA A 29 4.59 -7.08 -2.58
CA ALA A 29 4.03 -5.74 -2.79
C ALA A 29 4.59 -4.72 -1.79
N PHE A 30 4.70 -5.08 -0.51
CA PHE A 30 5.32 -4.24 0.50
C PHE A 30 6.78 -3.93 0.15
N ALA A 31 7.58 -4.94 -0.18
CA ALA A 31 8.98 -4.75 -0.55
C ALA A 31 9.16 -3.87 -1.81
N VAL A 32 8.33 -4.08 -2.82
CA VAL A 32 8.34 -3.32 -4.09
C VAL A 32 8.03 -1.85 -3.86
N VAL A 33 7.21 -1.50 -2.86
CA VAL A 33 6.96 -0.10 -2.49
C VAL A 33 8.06 0.44 -1.56
N ALA A 34 8.45 -0.34 -0.56
CA ALA A 34 9.37 0.11 0.50
C ALA A 34 10.82 0.29 0.02
N VAL A 35 11.34 -0.60 -0.84
CA VAL A 35 12.73 -0.53 -1.29
C VAL A 35 13.00 0.71 -2.16
N PRO A 36 12.22 1.00 -3.22
CA PRO A 36 12.43 2.22 -4.00
C PRO A 36 12.32 3.47 -3.15
N LEU A 37 11.39 3.49 -2.19
CA LEU A 37 11.22 4.59 -1.27
C LEU A 37 12.46 4.76 -0.37
N ALA A 38 12.95 3.67 0.24
CA ALA A 38 14.18 3.67 1.01
C ALA A 38 15.38 4.20 0.21
N LEU A 39 15.50 3.84 -1.07
CA LEU A 39 16.63 4.25 -1.91
C LEU A 39 16.51 5.69 -2.42
N THR A 40 15.31 6.25 -2.52
CA THR A 40 15.08 7.57 -3.12
C THR A 40 14.78 8.66 -2.10
N THR A 41 14.31 8.30 -0.91
CA THR A 41 13.88 9.26 0.12
C THR A 41 14.69 9.22 1.40
N ALA A 42 15.43 8.14 1.68
CA ALA A 42 16.27 8.12 2.86
C ALA A 42 17.48 9.07 2.67
N PRO A 43 17.90 9.81 3.71
CA PRO A 43 19.06 10.68 3.66
C PRO A 43 20.33 9.91 3.23
N SER A 44 21.32 10.59 2.64
CA SER A 44 22.57 9.94 2.23
C SER A 44 23.31 9.26 3.41
N GLY A 45 24.20 8.32 3.10
CA GLY A 45 24.99 7.59 4.09
C GLY A 45 24.34 6.26 4.47
N MET A 46 24.19 5.99 5.77
CA MET A 46 23.72 4.67 6.26
C MET A 46 22.20 4.46 6.22
N TRP A 47 21.40 5.50 6.02
CA TRP A 47 19.94 5.43 6.12
C TRP A 47 19.25 4.56 5.07
N PRO A 48 19.63 4.58 3.77
CA PRO A 48 19.01 3.71 2.76
C PRO A 48 19.26 2.24 3.09
N THR A 49 20.50 1.91 3.49
CA THR A 49 20.88 0.56 3.93
C THR A 49 20.05 0.12 5.12
N LEU A 50 19.92 0.97 6.14
CA LEU A 50 19.07 0.70 7.31
C LEU A 50 17.61 0.47 6.91
N ALA A 51 17.05 1.31 6.05
CA ALA A 51 15.66 1.20 5.60
C ALA A 51 15.41 -0.07 4.76
N VAL A 52 16.37 -0.49 3.92
CA VAL A 52 16.31 -1.75 3.18
C VAL A 52 16.39 -2.96 4.14
N LEU A 53 17.26 -2.92 5.14
CA LEU A 53 17.34 -3.96 6.17
C LEU A 53 16.02 -4.08 6.96
N LEU A 54 15.46 -2.94 7.40
CA LEU A 54 14.16 -2.90 8.08
C LEU A 54 13.04 -3.44 7.18
N THR A 55 13.09 -3.16 5.87
CA THR A 55 12.16 -3.74 4.90
C THR A 55 12.26 -5.26 4.87
N GLY A 56 13.47 -5.81 4.79
CA GLY A 56 13.70 -7.25 4.82
C GLY A 56 13.14 -7.90 6.10
N VAL A 57 13.40 -7.30 7.26
CA VAL A 57 12.89 -7.80 8.55
C VAL A 57 11.35 -7.73 8.61
N ALA A 58 10.75 -6.62 8.14
CA ALA A 58 9.30 -6.44 8.12
C ALA A 58 8.58 -7.50 7.25
N VAL A 59 9.17 -7.83 6.10
CA VAL A 59 8.67 -8.85 5.16
C VAL A 59 8.86 -10.25 5.73
N ALA A 60 9.99 -10.53 6.38
CA ALA A 60 10.29 -11.83 6.97
C ALA A 60 9.39 -12.13 8.17
N VAL A 61 9.25 -11.16 9.09
CA VAL A 61 8.57 -11.33 10.37
C VAL A 61 7.59 -10.18 10.65
N PRO A 62 6.40 -10.16 9.98
CA PRO A 62 5.44 -9.06 10.11
C PRO A 62 5.01 -8.78 11.55
N ARG A 63 4.88 -9.83 12.38
CA ARG A 63 4.45 -9.77 13.79
C ARG A 63 5.34 -8.90 14.68
N TRP A 64 6.58 -8.62 14.28
CA TRP A 64 7.48 -7.75 15.04
C TRP A 64 7.19 -6.26 14.85
N ARG A 65 6.22 -5.91 14.00
CA ARG A 65 5.80 -4.53 13.74
C ARG A 65 6.93 -3.61 13.24
N VAL A 66 8.00 -4.21 12.68
CA VAL A 66 9.14 -3.47 12.11
C VAL A 66 8.71 -2.57 10.95
N ALA A 67 7.62 -2.90 10.25
CA ALA A 67 7.03 -2.04 9.23
C ALA A 67 6.66 -0.65 9.77
N TRP A 68 6.15 -0.53 11.01
CA TRP A 68 5.81 0.76 11.61
C TRP A 68 7.07 1.57 11.97
N VAL A 69 8.13 0.89 12.42
CA VAL A 69 9.43 1.51 12.65
C VAL A 69 9.99 2.05 11.34
N LEU A 70 9.97 1.26 10.26
CA LEU A 70 10.37 1.70 8.93
C LEU A 70 9.56 2.92 8.45
N ILE A 71 8.23 2.87 8.57
CA ILE A 71 7.35 3.99 8.22
C ILE A 71 7.72 5.25 9.01
N ALA A 72 7.95 5.12 10.32
CA ALA A 72 8.37 6.23 11.16
C ALA A 72 9.73 6.79 10.70
N VAL A 73 10.74 5.93 10.49
CA VAL A 73 12.06 6.34 9.99
C VAL A 73 11.94 7.10 8.68
N LEU A 74 11.17 6.58 7.71
CA LEU A 74 10.97 7.24 6.42
C LEU A 74 10.25 8.58 6.56
N ALA A 75 9.18 8.65 7.36
CA ALA A 75 8.44 9.90 7.59
C ALA A 75 9.31 10.96 8.29
N PHE A 76 9.96 10.61 9.40
CA PHE A 76 10.80 11.54 10.17
C PHE A 76 12.05 11.97 9.40
N SER A 77 12.55 11.14 8.48
CA SER A 77 13.70 11.52 7.65
C SER A 77 13.45 12.76 6.79
N THR A 78 12.19 13.04 6.43
CA THR A 78 11.85 14.26 5.68
C THR A 78 11.82 15.52 6.51
N LEU A 79 11.72 15.42 7.84
CA LEU A 79 11.85 16.59 8.72
C LEU A 79 13.28 17.16 8.73
N LEU A 80 14.25 16.37 8.28
CA LEU A 80 15.64 16.79 8.13
C LEU A 80 15.87 17.60 6.86
N GLU A 81 14.89 17.66 5.95
CA GLU A 81 14.99 18.37 4.69
C GLU A 81 14.21 19.69 4.72
N PRO A 82 14.64 20.72 3.97
CA PRO A 82 13.88 21.96 3.86
C PRO A 82 12.47 21.69 3.35
N GLY A 83 11.45 22.23 4.03
CA GLY A 83 10.02 22.05 3.78
C GLY A 83 9.53 22.63 2.45
N THR A 84 10.03 22.08 1.34
CA THR A 84 9.73 22.47 -0.02
C THR A 84 8.81 21.43 -0.66
N LEU A 85 7.90 21.91 -1.51
CA LEU A 85 7.00 21.03 -2.23
C LEU A 85 7.78 20.26 -3.29
N THR A 86 8.06 18.99 -3.02
CA THR A 86 8.73 18.11 -3.97
C THR A 86 7.83 16.93 -4.34
N PRO A 87 7.92 16.43 -5.59
CA PRO A 87 7.25 15.19 -6.00
C PRO A 87 7.59 14.03 -5.05
N ARG A 88 8.82 14.01 -4.54
CA ARG A 88 9.33 13.03 -3.59
C ARG A 88 8.55 13.04 -2.28
N LEU A 89 8.28 14.21 -1.69
CA LEU A 89 7.51 14.33 -0.46
C LEU A 89 6.07 13.87 -0.63
N LEU A 90 5.41 14.26 -1.72
CA LEU A 90 4.04 13.80 -2.02
C LEU A 90 3.99 12.29 -2.25
N ALA A 91 4.97 11.73 -2.97
CA ALA A 91 5.11 10.29 -3.15
C ALA A 91 5.33 9.56 -1.82
N LEU A 92 6.16 10.10 -0.93
CA LEU A 92 6.37 9.56 0.41
C LEU A 92 5.07 9.53 1.23
N ILE A 93 4.30 10.63 1.23
CA ILE A 93 3.02 10.70 1.94
C ILE A 93 2.05 9.62 1.44
N ALA A 94 1.97 9.39 0.13
CA ALA A 94 1.15 8.31 -0.43
C ALA A 94 1.68 6.93 -0.04
N ALA A 95 3.00 6.72 -0.20
CA ALA A 95 3.62 5.44 0.01
C ALA A 95 3.55 5.01 1.48
N VAL A 96 3.67 5.92 2.44
CA VAL A 96 3.50 5.63 3.87
C VAL A 96 2.13 5.02 4.16
N HIS A 97 1.06 5.56 3.58
CA HIS A 97 -0.28 5.03 3.78
C HIS A 97 -0.44 3.64 3.14
N VAL A 98 0.08 3.47 1.92
CA VAL A 98 0.09 2.16 1.24
C VAL A 98 0.86 1.12 2.07
N LEU A 99 2.05 1.45 2.57
CA LEU A 99 2.86 0.58 3.42
C LEU A 99 2.13 0.25 4.72
N HIS A 100 1.43 1.20 5.33
CA HIS A 100 0.65 0.97 6.54
C HIS A 100 -0.48 -0.05 6.33
N VAL A 101 -1.18 0.04 5.19
CA VAL A 101 -2.25 -0.91 4.84
C VAL A 101 -1.69 -2.29 4.50
N LEU A 102 -0.63 -2.36 3.70
CA LEU A 102 0.05 -3.62 3.39
C LEU A 102 0.60 -4.31 4.63
N ALA A 103 1.21 -3.55 5.55
CA ALA A 103 1.70 -4.06 6.83
C ALA A 103 0.56 -4.62 7.69
N SER A 104 -0.58 -3.91 7.73
CA SER A 104 -1.79 -4.35 8.43
C SER A 104 -2.32 -5.67 7.87
N TRP A 105 -2.35 -5.84 6.55
CA TRP A 105 -2.76 -7.12 5.95
C TRP A 105 -1.75 -8.24 6.20
N MET A 106 -0.44 -7.94 6.14
CA MET A 106 0.62 -8.91 6.45
C MET A 106 0.58 -9.42 7.90
N LEU A 107 0.01 -8.65 8.84
CA LEU A 107 -0.22 -9.10 10.21
C LEU A 107 -1.38 -10.09 10.33
N VAL A 108 -2.43 -9.91 9.54
CA VAL A 108 -3.66 -10.71 9.63
C VAL A 108 -3.56 -12.00 8.81
N LEU A 109 -2.86 -11.97 7.67
CA LEU A 109 -2.80 -13.10 6.74
C LEU A 109 -1.63 -14.06 7.07
N PRO A 110 -1.90 -15.35 7.31
CA PRO A 110 -0.86 -16.37 7.43
C PRO A 110 -0.03 -16.48 6.15
N ALA A 111 1.27 -16.80 6.28
CA ALA A 111 2.19 -16.87 5.14
C ALA A 111 1.78 -17.90 4.07
N GLY A 112 1.20 -19.02 4.50
CA GLY A 112 0.73 -20.09 3.62
C GLY A 112 -0.71 -19.94 3.12
N ALA A 113 -1.41 -18.86 3.50
CA ALA A 113 -2.78 -18.65 3.07
C ALA A 113 -2.88 -18.26 1.59
N ARG A 114 -4.04 -18.53 1.00
CA ARG A 114 -4.44 -17.98 -0.30
C ARG A 114 -5.45 -16.87 -0.06
N LEU A 115 -5.30 -15.77 -0.79
CA LEU A 115 -6.16 -14.61 -0.69
C LEU A 115 -6.93 -14.41 -2.00
N GLN A 116 -8.18 -13.99 -1.89
CA GLN A 116 -8.95 -13.55 -3.03
C GLN A 116 -8.74 -12.03 -3.20
N PRO A 117 -8.14 -11.53 -4.29
CA PRO A 117 -7.87 -10.11 -4.46
C PRO A 117 -9.12 -9.23 -4.35
N ALA A 118 -10.27 -9.76 -4.77
CA ALA A 118 -11.56 -9.09 -4.65
C ALA A 118 -11.91 -8.71 -3.20
N ALA A 119 -11.44 -9.47 -2.20
CA ALA A 119 -11.66 -9.18 -0.79
C ALA A 119 -10.89 -7.93 -0.32
N LEU A 120 -9.81 -7.54 -1.02
CA LEU A 120 -9.04 -6.34 -0.70
C LEU A 120 -9.65 -5.06 -1.29
N LEU A 121 -10.54 -5.20 -2.28
CA LEU A 121 -11.12 -4.09 -3.04
C LEU A 121 -11.79 -3.02 -2.16
N PRO A 122 -12.59 -3.36 -1.12
CA PRO A 122 -13.18 -2.35 -0.25
C PRO A 122 -12.13 -1.53 0.50
N SER A 123 -11.04 -2.17 0.93
CA SER A 123 -9.96 -1.50 1.64
C SER A 123 -9.10 -0.67 0.70
N LEU A 124 -8.83 -1.13 -0.52
CA LEU A 124 -8.16 -0.34 -1.56
C LEU A 124 -8.96 0.91 -1.95
N ARG A 125 -10.29 0.80 -2.04
CA ARG A 125 -11.17 1.97 -2.25
C ARG A 125 -11.04 2.99 -1.13
N ARG A 126 -10.99 2.55 0.13
CA ARG A 126 -10.78 3.45 1.27
C ARG A 126 -9.43 4.16 1.20
N VAL A 127 -8.37 3.46 0.78
CA VAL A 127 -7.05 4.08 0.55
C VAL A 127 -7.18 5.23 -0.44
N VAL A 128 -7.79 4.99 -1.60
CA VAL A 128 -7.96 6.04 -2.63
C VAL A 128 -8.80 7.21 -2.11
N LEU A 129 -9.93 6.93 -1.48
CA LEU A 129 -10.86 7.95 -0.97
C LEU A 129 -10.21 8.84 0.11
N ILE A 130 -9.33 8.29 0.94
CA ILE A 130 -8.60 9.04 1.97
C ILE A 130 -7.38 9.73 1.37
N GLN A 131 -6.67 9.07 0.44
CA GLN A 131 -5.41 9.59 -0.08
C GLN A 131 -5.61 10.84 -0.95
N LEU A 132 -6.69 10.89 -1.74
CA LEU A 132 -6.99 12.04 -2.60
C LEU A 132 -7.10 13.36 -1.82
N PRO A 133 -7.97 13.49 -0.79
CA PRO A 133 -8.07 14.72 -0.02
C PRO A 133 -6.79 15.03 0.77
N VAL A 134 -6.09 14.00 1.28
CA VAL A 134 -4.81 14.20 1.98
C VAL A 134 -3.73 14.75 1.04
N GLN A 135 -3.63 14.23 -0.18
CA GLN A 135 -2.67 14.75 -1.17
C GLN A 135 -3.02 16.16 -1.62
N ALA A 136 -4.31 16.44 -1.83
CA ALA A 136 -4.79 17.78 -2.15
C ALA A 136 -4.45 18.77 -1.03
N ALA A 137 -4.74 18.41 0.23
CA ALA A 137 -4.43 19.24 1.39
C ALA A 137 -2.92 19.46 1.55
N ALA A 138 -2.11 18.41 1.46
CA ALA A 138 -0.65 18.50 1.53
C ALA A 138 -0.10 19.45 0.45
N THR A 139 -0.60 19.34 -0.79
CA THR A 139 -0.22 20.21 -1.90
C THR A 139 -0.57 21.67 -1.60
N VAL A 140 -1.80 21.95 -1.17
CA VAL A 140 -2.26 23.30 -0.84
C VAL A 140 -1.44 23.91 0.30
N LEU A 141 -1.24 23.17 1.39
CA LEU A 141 -0.49 23.65 2.56
C LEU A 141 0.98 23.96 2.19
N LEU A 142 1.64 23.10 1.43
CA LEU A 142 3.02 23.31 1.00
C LEU A 142 3.15 24.47 -0.01
N LEU A 143 2.14 24.74 -0.84
CA LEU A 143 2.13 25.91 -1.72
C LEU A 143 1.98 27.23 -0.95
N ILE A 144 1.22 27.21 0.14
CA ILE A 144 1.02 28.37 1.02
C ILE A 144 2.28 28.63 1.87
N ALA A 145 2.94 27.59 2.35
CA ALA A 145 4.04 27.66 3.33
C ALA A 145 5.43 28.11 2.79
N ARG A 146 5.52 28.85 1.67
CA ARG A 146 6.76 29.11 0.90
C ARG A 146 8.05 29.41 1.69
N PRO A 147 9.21 28.94 1.18
CA PRO A 147 10.05 29.80 0.33
C PRO A 147 10.25 29.21 -1.09
N ALA A 148 10.34 30.09 -2.09
CA ALA A 148 10.06 29.81 -3.50
C ALA A 148 10.99 28.81 -4.21
N ALA A 149 10.39 27.81 -4.90
CA ALA A 149 10.91 27.22 -6.14
C ALA A 149 9.78 26.56 -6.95
N ALA A 150 9.53 27.07 -8.17
CA ALA A 150 8.77 26.47 -9.29
C ALA A 150 7.41 25.79 -8.97
N PRO A 151 6.30 26.54 -8.79
CA PRO A 151 4.95 26.01 -8.53
C PRO A 151 4.39 25.06 -9.62
N TRP A 152 4.95 25.06 -10.83
CA TRP A 152 4.51 24.18 -11.92
C TRP A 152 4.91 22.71 -11.71
N LEU A 153 6.03 22.45 -11.04
CA LEU A 153 6.47 21.08 -10.70
C LEU A 153 5.52 20.41 -9.69
N ALA A 154 4.90 21.21 -8.82
CA ALA A 154 3.83 20.76 -7.92
C ALA A 154 2.61 20.29 -8.69
N ILE A 155 2.22 21.04 -9.72
CA ILE A 155 1.06 20.71 -10.56
C ILE A 155 1.33 19.44 -11.37
N VAL A 156 2.53 19.30 -11.94
CA VAL A 156 2.93 18.11 -12.71
C VAL A 156 3.00 16.86 -11.83
N SER A 157 3.55 16.96 -10.62
CA SER A 157 3.63 15.83 -9.69
C SER A 157 2.29 15.46 -9.07
N GLY A 158 1.45 16.44 -8.73
CA GLY A 158 0.04 16.22 -8.40
C GLY A 158 -0.69 15.51 -9.53
N GLY A 159 -0.48 15.93 -10.77
CA GLY A 159 -1.02 15.27 -11.96
C GLY A 159 -0.54 13.83 -12.14
N ALA A 160 0.76 13.57 -11.92
CA ALA A 160 1.32 12.22 -12.00
C ALA A 160 0.74 11.28 -10.92
N ILE A 161 0.49 11.80 -9.71
CA ILE A 161 -0.14 11.04 -8.62
C ILE A 161 -1.63 10.82 -8.90
N VAL A 162 -2.35 11.81 -9.42
CA VAL A 162 -3.72 11.63 -9.91
C VAL A 162 -3.74 10.56 -11.01
N GLY A 163 -2.75 10.55 -11.91
CA GLY A 163 -2.56 9.51 -12.91
C GLY A 163 -2.31 8.13 -12.31
N LEU A 164 -1.47 8.02 -11.27
CA LEU A 164 -1.21 6.77 -10.56
C LEU A 164 -2.45 6.26 -9.81
N VAL A 165 -3.19 7.17 -9.15
CA VAL A 165 -4.46 6.84 -8.50
C VAL A 165 -5.50 6.44 -9.52
N ALA A 166 -5.58 7.11 -10.66
CA ALA A 166 -6.45 6.75 -11.77
C ALA A 166 -6.07 5.38 -12.35
N LEU A 167 -4.78 5.08 -12.52
CA LEU A 167 -4.30 3.77 -12.95
C LEU A 167 -4.72 2.69 -11.96
N LEU A 168 -4.47 2.89 -10.67
CA LEU A 168 -4.92 1.96 -9.63
C LEU A 168 -6.44 1.82 -9.63
N ALA A 169 -7.19 2.91 -9.79
CA ALA A 169 -8.64 2.88 -9.90
C ALA A 169 -9.09 2.10 -11.16
N THR A 170 -8.44 2.27 -12.32
CA THR A 170 -8.76 1.50 -13.53
C THR A 170 -8.46 0.02 -13.36
N LEU A 171 -7.39 -0.35 -12.67
CA LEU A 171 -7.10 -1.75 -12.32
C LEU A 171 -8.13 -2.33 -11.33
N LEU A 172 -8.70 -1.50 -10.46
CA LEU A 172 -9.78 -1.87 -9.53
C LEU A 172 -11.16 -1.91 -10.20
N LEU A 173 -11.36 -1.14 -11.27
CA LEU A 173 -12.60 -1.04 -12.03
C LEU A 173 -12.66 -2.00 -13.23
N ALA A 174 -11.50 -2.49 -13.69
CA ALA A 174 -11.38 -3.61 -14.61
C ALA A 174 -11.92 -4.87 -13.92
N ARG A 175 -13.25 -5.03 -13.95
CA ARG A 175 -13.92 -6.23 -13.45
C ARG A 175 -13.40 -7.45 -14.22
N PRO A 176 -13.24 -8.60 -13.55
CA PRO A 176 -13.24 -9.88 -14.25
C PRO A 176 -14.59 -9.97 -14.98
N ARG A 177 -14.54 -10.11 -16.31
CA ARG A 177 -15.71 -10.59 -17.05
C ARG A 177 -15.84 -12.07 -16.69
N VAL A 178 -16.74 -12.35 -15.74
CA VAL A 178 -17.30 -13.69 -15.54
C VAL A 178 -18.41 -13.85 -16.55
#